data_AF-Q9GK34-F1
#
_entry.id   AF-Q9GK34-F1
#
_cell.length_a   1.000
_cell.length_b   1.000
_cell.length_c   1.000
_cell.angle_alpha   90.00
_cell.angle_beta   90.00
_cell.angle_gamma   90.00
#
_symmetry.space_group_name_H-M   'P 1'
#
loop_
_entity.id
_entity.type
_entity.pdbx_description
1 polymer ?
#
loop_
_entity_poly.entity_id
_entity_poly.type
_entity_poly.pdbx_seq_one_letter_code
_entity_poly.pdbx_strand_id
1 'polypeptide(L)'
;NFHLMTESSEDLPILWNAISNYESLKALEISDCKKWKEPCQRELYKVLDRLAREQQKAGDKLYKFYLPNCNKNGFYHSKQCETSLDGEPGLCWCV
;
A
#
# COMPACT_ATOMS: atom_id res chain seq x y z
N ASN A 1 27.30 22.66 -5.43
CA ASN A 1 26.21 21.89 -6.05
C ASN A 1 25.50 21.08 -4.98
N PHE A 2 24.53 21.67 -4.29
CA PHE A 2 23.62 20.94 -3.42
C PHE A 2 22.35 20.69 -4.23
N HIS A 3 22.06 19.42 -4.50
CA HIS A 3 20.81 19.02 -5.13
C HIS A 3 19.70 19.19 -4.09
N LEU A 4 18.78 20.13 -4.31
CA LEU A 4 17.54 20.23 -3.55
C LEU A 4 16.80 18.89 -3.71
N MET A 5 16.62 18.15 -2.62
CA MET A 5 15.57 17.14 -2.54
C MET A 5 14.25 17.89 -2.43
N THR A 6 13.58 18.06 -3.56
CA THR A 6 12.17 18.45 -3.56
C THR A 6 11.38 17.29 -2.95
N GLU A 7 10.67 17.54 -1.85
CA GLU A 7 9.65 16.63 -1.34
C GLU A 7 8.75 16.21 -2.50
N SER A 8 8.70 14.91 -2.79
CA SER A 8 7.76 14.35 -3.76
C SER A 8 6.35 14.48 -3.20
N SER A 9 5.72 15.64 -3.43
CA SER A 9 4.32 15.87 -3.05
C SER A 9 3.34 14.98 -3.83
N GLU A 10 3.83 14.22 -4.81
CA GLU A 10 3.05 13.42 -5.76
C GLU A 10 2.76 11.98 -5.26
N ASP A 11 3.59 11.43 -4.37
CA ASP A 11 3.45 10.03 -3.94
C ASP A 11 2.41 9.81 -2.83
N LEU A 12 2.22 10.80 -1.95
CA LEU A 12 1.10 10.81 -0.99
C LEU A 12 -0.26 10.68 -1.70
N PRO A 13 -0.57 11.52 -2.72
CA PRO A 13 -1.79 11.41 -3.53
C PRO A 13 -2.05 10.00 -4.09
N ILE A 14 -1.02 9.27 -4.53
CA ILE A 14 -1.17 7.95 -5.16
C ILE A 14 -1.64 6.91 -4.13
N LEU A 15 -1.02 6.88 -2.94
CA LEU A 15 -1.48 5.99 -1.87
C LEU A 15 -2.92 6.31 -1.48
N TRP A 16 -3.25 7.59 -1.34
CA TRP A 16 -4.60 8.02 -0.96
C TRP A 16 -5.65 7.63 -1.99
N ASN A 17 -5.33 7.75 -3.28
CA ASN A 17 -6.18 7.27 -4.36
C ASN A 17 -6.39 5.76 -4.29
N ALA A 18 -5.35 4.98 -3.99
CA ALA A 18 -5.46 3.54 -3.86
C ALA A 18 -6.36 3.12 -2.66
N ILE A 19 -6.22 3.80 -1.53
CA ILE A 19 -7.05 3.58 -0.34
C ILE A 19 -8.51 3.97 -0.61
N SER A 20 -8.76 5.13 -1.21
CA SER A 20 -10.13 5.58 -1.56
C SER A 20 -10.82 4.63 -2.55
N ASN A 21 -10.05 4.12 -3.52
CA ASN A 21 -10.56 3.10 -4.45
C ASN A 21 -10.89 1.79 -3.73
N TYR A 22 -10.04 1.35 -2.79
CA TYR A 22 -10.31 0.18 -1.96
C TYR A 22 -11.60 0.33 -1.14
N GLU A 23 -11.78 1.47 -0.46
CA GLU A 23 -12.98 1.74 0.33
C GLU A 23 -14.25 1.74 -0.55
N SER A 24 -14.17 2.30 -1.76
CA SER A 24 -15.25 2.29 -2.75
C SER A 24 -15.60 0.87 -3.21
N LEU A 25 -14.59 0.04 -3.52
CA LEU A 25 -14.78 -1.37 -3.89
C LEU A 25 -15.38 -2.20 -2.74
N LYS A 26 -15.01 -1.85 -1.51
CA LYS A 26 -15.53 -2.48 -0.30
C LYS A 26 -16.99 -2.12 -0.04
N ALA A 27 -17.36 -0.86 -0.23
CA ALA A 27 -18.74 -0.40 -0.12
C ALA A 27 -19.67 -1.07 -1.15
N LEU A 28 -19.14 -1.47 -2.31
CA LEU A 28 -19.88 -2.22 -3.34
C LEU A 28 -19.99 -3.74 -3.06
N GLU A 29 -19.50 -4.23 -1.91
CA GLU A 29 -19.44 -5.66 -1.54
C GLU A 29 -18.70 -6.56 -2.56
N ILE A 30 -17.97 -5.96 -3.52
CA ILE A 30 -17.16 -6.68 -4.50
C ILE A 30 -15.94 -7.33 -3.81
N SER A 31 -15.51 -6.74 -2.69
CA SER A 31 -14.31 -7.11 -1.94
C SER A 31 -14.54 -8.12 -0.81
N ASP A 32 -15.46 -9.07 -0.94
CA ASP A 32 -15.58 -10.11 0.08
C ASP A 32 -14.23 -10.85 0.19
N CYS A 33 -13.52 -10.67 1.31
CA CYS A 33 -12.13 -11.14 1.47
C CYS A 33 -12.02 -12.66 1.29
N LYS A 34 -13.15 -13.35 1.45
CA LYS A 34 -13.34 -14.78 1.20
C LYS A 34 -13.23 -15.18 -0.27
N LYS A 35 -13.40 -14.26 -1.23
CA LYS A 35 -13.24 -14.52 -2.68
C LYS A 35 -11.78 -14.51 -3.13
N TRP A 36 -10.88 -13.83 -2.42
CA TRP A 36 -9.46 -13.77 -2.79
C TRP A 36 -8.77 -15.06 -2.35
N LYS A 37 -8.62 -15.99 -3.30
CA LYS A 37 -8.01 -17.31 -3.05
C LYS A 37 -6.50 -17.20 -2.78
N GLU A 38 -5.85 -16.23 -3.41
CA GLU A 38 -4.39 -16.18 -3.47
C GLU A 38 -3.77 -15.40 -2.31
N PRO A 39 -2.64 -15.87 -1.75
CA PRO A 39 -2.18 -15.45 -0.44
C PRO A 39 -1.76 -13.98 -0.39
N CYS A 40 -1.05 -13.49 -1.40
CA CYS A 40 -0.59 -12.10 -1.44
C CYS A 40 -1.75 -11.13 -1.65
N GLN A 41 -2.65 -11.43 -2.59
CA GLN A 41 -3.86 -10.60 -2.80
C GLN A 41 -4.70 -10.49 -1.54
N ARG A 42 -4.92 -11.61 -0.85
CA ARG A 42 -5.67 -11.62 0.40
C ARG A 42 -5.00 -10.75 1.48
N GLU A 43 -3.68 -10.82 1.61
CA GLU A 43 -2.94 -9.97 2.55
C GLU A 43 -2.97 -8.50 2.14
N LEU A 44 -2.77 -8.21 0.85
CA LEU A 44 -2.81 -6.86 0.29
C LEU A 44 -4.09 -6.14 0.71
N TYR A 45 -5.25 -6.78 0.56
CA TYR A 45 -6.53 -6.18 0.95
C TYR A 45 -6.67 -6.00 2.48
N LYS A 46 -6.09 -6.88 3.30
CA LYS A 46 -6.08 -6.68 4.76
C LYS A 46 -5.21 -5.48 5.16
N VAL A 47 -4.06 -5.34 4.51
CA VAL A 47 -3.16 -4.19 4.72
C VAL A 47 -3.83 -2.89 4.29
N LEU A 48 -4.48 -2.87 3.12
CA LEU A 48 -5.26 -1.71 2.65
C LEU A 48 -6.39 -1.34 3.63
N ASP A 49 -7.12 -2.31 4.18
CA ASP A 49 -8.14 -2.06 5.19
C ASP A 49 -7.56 -1.43 6.47
N ARG A 50 -6.40 -1.89 6.89
CA ARG A 50 -5.71 -1.35 8.05
C ARG A 50 -5.24 0.08 7.79
N LEU A 51 -4.61 0.34 6.65
CA LEU A 51 -4.14 1.67 6.26
C LEU A 51 -5.29 2.67 6.14
N ALA A 52 -6.44 2.25 5.57
CA ALA A 52 -7.66 3.06 5.51
C ALA A 52 -8.15 3.48 6.91
N ARG A 53 -8.16 2.54 7.87
CA ARG A 53 -8.56 2.83 9.27
C ARG A 53 -7.56 3.70 10.01
N GLU A 54 -6.26 3.48 9.77
CA GLU A 54 -5.19 4.28 10.37
C GLU A 54 -5.23 5.71 9.83
N GLN A 55 -5.51 5.93 8.53
CA GLN A 55 -5.75 7.25 7.96
C GLN A 55 -6.88 8.00 8.66
N GLN A 56 -8.03 7.34 8.88
CA GLN A 56 -9.18 7.99 9.53
C GLN A 56 -8.86 8.46 10.97
N LYS A 57 -7.81 7.89 11.60
CA LYS A 57 -7.41 8.17 12.98
C LYS A 57 -6.17 9.04 13.10
N ALA A 58 -5.24 8.93 12.16
CA ALA A 58 -3.96 9.61 12.18
C ALA A 58 -4.05 10.88 11.33
N GLY A 59 -3.95 12.04 11.98
CA GLY A 59 -3.59 13.28 11.29
C GLY A 59 -2.12 13.28 10.81
N ASP A 60 -1.34 12.28 11.19
CA ASP A 60 0.07 12.12 10.83
C ASP A 60 0.26 11.29 9.55
N LYS A 61 1.16 11.78 8.71
CA LYS A 61 1.51 11.19 7.41
C LYS A 61 2.36 9.93 7.64
N LEU A 62 1.86 8.78 7.17
CA LEU A 62 2.64 7.54 7.08
C LEU A 62 3.60 7.64 5.88
N TYR A 63 4.89 7.81 6.13
CA TYR A 63 5.89 7.93 5.07
C TYR A 63 6.49 6.59 4.63
N LYS A 64 6.49 5.57 5.50
CA LYS A 64 6.99 4.22 5.21
C LYS A 64 6.07 3.16 5.80
N PHE A 65 5.71 2.16 4.99
CA PHE A 65 4.85 1.06 5.40
C PHE A 65 5.03 -0.13 4.45
N TYR A 66 4.62 -1.32 4.89
CA TYR A 66 4.63 -2.49 4.04
C TYR A 66 3.34 -2.60 3.23
N LEU A 67 3.45 -2.72 1.91
CA LEU A 67 2.39 -3.13 1.00
C LEU A 67 2.85 -4.40 0.27
N PRO A 68 2.15 -5.54 0.39
CA PRO A 68 2.57 -6.78 -0.25
C PRO A 68 2.79 -6.62 -1.75
N ASN A 69 3.99 -6.93 -2.22
CA ASN A 69 4.31 -6.86 -3.65
C ASN A 69 3.79 -8.13 -4.31
N CYS A 70 2.58 -8.06 -4.87
CA CYS A 70 1.92 -9.18 -5.52
C CYS A 70 2.17 -9.20 -7.02
N ASN A 71 2.36 -10.40 -7.57
CA ASN A 71 2.31 -10.61 -9.00
C ASN A 71 0.87 -10.65 -9.51
N LYS A 72 0.70 -10.66 -10.84
CA LYS A 72 -0.62 -10.69 -11.49
C LYS A 72 -1.48 -11.91 -11.14
N ASN A 73 -0.85 -13.00 -10.68
CA ASN A 73 -1.53 -14.23 -10.27
C ASN A 73 -1.94 -14.19 -8.80
N GLY A 74 -1.66 -13.10 -8.06
CA GLY A 74 -2.02 -12.95 -6.65
C GLY A 74 -1.08 -13.63 -5.65
N PHE A 75 0.09 -14.06 -6.09
CA PHE A 75 1.18 -14.57 -5.24
C PHE A 75 2.24 -13.50 -5.01
N TYR A 76 3.09 -13.69 -4.00
CA TYR A 76 4.18 -12.77 -3.71
C TYR A 76 5.23 -12.77 -4.83
N HIS A 77 5.78 -11.60 -5.12
CA HIS A 77 7.07 -11.51 -5.77
C HIS A 77 8.17 -12.02 -4.83
N SER A 78 9.19 -12.66 -5.38
CA SER A 78 10.33 -13.21 -4.61
C SER A 78 11.10 -12.16 -3.82
N LYS A 79 11.04 -10.89 -4.26
CA LYS A 79 11.53 -9.74 -3.51
C LYS A 79 10.33 -8.92 -3.03
N GLN A 80 10.29 -8.67 -1.74
CA GLN A 80 9.35 -7.77 -1.09
C GLN A 80 10.10 -6.51 -0.64
N CYS A 81 9.44 -5.37 -0.74
CA CYS A 81 9.97 -4.08 -0.29
C CYS A 81 8.89 -3.29 0.44
N GLU A 82 9.30 -2.51 1.42
CA GLU A 82 8.50 -1.44 1.98
C GLU A 82 8.19 -0.38 0.91
N THR A 83 7.00 0.19 1.00
CA THR A 83 6.61 1.38 0.26
C THR A 83 7.09 2.60 1.04
N SER A 84 7.66 3.55 0.30
CA SER A 84 8.18 4.80 0.83
C SER A 84 7.61 5.97 0.03
N LEU A 85 7.10 6.99 0.72
CA LEU A 85 6.49 8.18 0.12
C LEU A 85 7.34 9.44 0.30
N ASP A 86 8.42 9.37 1.07
CA ASP A 86 9.36 10.47 1.33
C ASP A 86 10.62 10.40 0.46
N GLY A 87 10.66 9.44 -0.48
CA GLY A 87 11.80 9.20 -1.38
C GLY A 87 12.94 8.43 -0.74
N GLU A 88 12.88 8.12 0.55
CA GLU A 88 13.91 7.32 1.21
C GLU A 88 13.79 5.83 0.81
N PRO A 89 14.90 5.08 0.73
CA PRO A 89 14.83 3.65 0.44
C PRO A 89 14.02 2.89 1.50
N GLY A 90 13.08 2.07 1.05
CA GLY A 90 12.39 1.08 1.88
C GLY A 90 13.24 -0.17 2.10
N LEU A 91 13.02 -0.87 3.21
CA LEU A 91 13.66 -2.17 3.45
C LEU A 91 13.12 -3.20 2.46
N CYS A 92 14.00 -4.07 1.96
CA CYS A 92 13.61 -5.19 1.10
C CYS A 92 14.14 -6.53 1.62
N TRP A 93 13.38 -7.59 1.40
CA TRP A 93 13.73 -8.96 1.76
C TRP A 93 13.25 -9.96 0.70
N CYS A 94 13.72 -11.21 0.81
CA CYS A 94 13.29 -12.29 -0.08
C CYS A 94 12.25 -13.19 0.62
N VAL A 95 11.27 -13.69 -0.15
CA VAL A 95 10.19 -14.59 0.31
C VAL A 95 10.01 -15.77 -0.64
#